data_AF-A0A1I3VJC7-F1
#
_entry.id   AF-A0A1I3VJC7-F1
#
_cell.length_a   1.000
_cell.length_b   1.000
_cell.length_c   1.000
_cell.angle_alpha   90.00
_cell.angle_beta   90.00
_cell.angle_gamma   90.00
#
_symmetry.space_group_name_H-M   'P 1'
#
loop_
_entity.id
_entity.type
_entity.pdbx_description
1 polymer ?
#
loop_
_entity_poly.entity_id
_entity_poly.type
_entity_poly.pdbx_seq_one_letter_code
_entity_poly.pdbx_strand_id
1 'polypeptide(L)'
;MTGTRRPGVALAGFALCVALLVVDVVALAGDAFGAFGWHAGEYTYTFVAITLAAILAGCLLKLARPPWPSFGTGLILGATLGAVALAAVGALLLIGLSQWSSAAAVSGIPASRG
;
A
#
# COMPACT_ATOMS: atom_id res chain seq x y z
N MET A 1 25.89 28.30 -0.32
CA MET A 1 24.80 27.33 -0.54
C MET A 1 24.94 26.18 0.44
N THR A 2 24.50 26.36 1.68
CA THR A 2 24.54 25.31 2.72
C THR A 2 23.10 24.94 3.08
N GLY A 3 22.49 24.13 2.21
CA GLY A 3 21.17 23.57 2.48
C GLY A 3 21.29 22.63 3.68
N THR A 4 20.75 23.05 4.83
CA THR A 4 20.52 22.17 5.97
C THR A 4 19.53 21.10 5.55
N ARG A 5 20.01 20.04 4.91
CA ARG A 5 19.24 18.81 4.71
C ARG A 5 18.92 18.31 6.11
N ARG A 6 17.69 18.50 6.58
CA ARG A 6 17.20 17.90 7.82
C ARG A 6 16.69 16.50 7.47
N PRO A 7 17.51 15.43 7.57
CA PRO A 7 17.09 14.08 7.20
C PRO A 7 15.85 13.63 7.97
N GLY A 8 15.68 14.11 9.22
CA GLY A 8 14.52 13.81 10.04
C GLY A 8 13.18 14.19 9.41
N VAL A 9 13.13 15.21 8.55
CA VAL A 9 11.89 15.65 7.90
C VAL A 9 11.49 14.69 6.76
N ALA A 10 12.46 14.15 6.03
CA ALA A 10 12.19 13.09 5.06
C ALA A 10 11.77 11.79 5.76
N LEU A 11 12.45 11.44 6.85
CA LEU A 11 12.09 10.28 7.65
C LEU A 11 10.67 10.39 8.21
N ALA A 12 10.25 11.57 8.66
CA ALA A 12 8.89 11.79 9.15
C ALA A 12 7.83 11.55 8.06
N GLY A 13 8.06 12.04 6.84
CA GLY A 13 7.16 11.78 5.71
C GLY A 13 7.09 10.30 5.34
N PHE A 14 8.24 9.64 5.33
CA PHE A 14 8.31 8.19 5.10
C PHE A 14 7.58 7.41 6.21
N ALA A 15 7.90 7.69 7.47
CA ALA A 15 7.34 7.02 8.64
C ALA A 15 5.83 7.22 8.73
N LEU A 16 5.31 8.42 8.42
CA LEU A 16 3.88 8.68 8.36
C LEU A 16 3.18 7.80 7.32
N CYS A 17 3.72 7.77 6.09
CA CYS A 17 3.14 6.94 5.03
C CYS A 17 3.17 5.46 5.40
N VAL A 18 4.30 4.97 5.90
CA VAL A 18 4.46 3.57 6.31
C VAL A 18 3.54 3.24 7.48
N ALA A 19 3.42 4.12 8.47
CA ALA A 19 2.53 3.91 9.61
C ALA A 19 1.07 3.80 9.17
N LEU A 20 0.61 4.64 8.23
CA LEU A 20 -0.74 4.54 7.68
C LEU A 20 -0.98 3.20 6.98
N LEU A 21 -0.03 2.74 6.16
CA LEU A 21 -0.12 1.44 5.49
C LEU A 21 -0.10 0.27 6.49
N VAL A 22 0.74 0.35 7.52
CA VAL A 22 0.81 -0.69 8.57
C VAL A 22 -0.47 -0.73 9.39
N VAL A 23 -1.02 0.42 9.76
CA VAL A 23 -2.30 0.50 10.49
C VAL A 23 -3.42 -0.14 9.68
N ASP A 24 -3.48 0.12 8.37
CA ASP A 24 -4.47 -0.49 7.48
C ASP A 24 -4.33 -2.02 7.42
N VAL A 25 -3.10 -2.54 7.30
CA VAL A 25 -2.83 -3.99 7.33
C VAL A 25 -3.19 -4.61 8.68
N VAL A 26 -2.88 -3.93 9.79
CA VAL A 26 -3.26 -4.41 11.13
C VAL A 26 -4.77 -4.37 11.32
N ALA A 27 -5.46 -3.36 10.79
CA ALA A 27 -6.91 -3.26 10.81
C ALA A 27 -7.56 -4.39 10.01
N LEU A 28 -7.02 -4.72 8.83
CA LEU A 28 -7.44 -5.89 8.06
C LEU A 28 -7.22 -7.20 8.84
N ALA A 29 -6.04 -7.38 9.45
CA ALA A 29 -5.70 -8.60 10.18
C ALA A 29 -6.56 -8.80 11.44
N GLY A 30 -6.98 -7.72 12.10
CA GLY A 30 -7.84 -7.74 13.27
C GLY A 30 -9.33 -7.61 12.96
N ASP A 31 -9.72 -7.51 11.67
CA ASP A 31 -11.07 -7.17 11.22
C ASP A 31 -11.69 -5.98 12.00
N ALA A 32 -10.88 -4.93 12.21
CA ALA A 32 -11.19 -3.86 13.15
C ALA A 32 -12.49 -3.11 12.81
N PHE A 33 -12.85 -3.05 11.54
CA PHE A 33 -14.07 -2.41 11.04
C PHE A 33 -15.12 -3.41 10.55
N GLY A 34 -14.95 -4.71 10.80
CA GLY A 34 -15.95 -5.73 10.42
C GLY A 34 -17.32 -5.47 11.04
N ALA A 35 -17.36 -4.95 12.28
CA ALA A 35 -18.59 -4.51 12.94
C ALA A 35 -19.31 -3.35 12.23
N PHE A 36 -18.61 -2.58 11.40
CA PHE A 36 -19.17 -1.53 10.56
C PHE A 36 -19.44 -2.00 9.12
N GLY A 37 -19.37 -3.30 8.87
CA GLY A 37 -19.64 -3.91 7.57
C GLY A 37 -18.48 -3.85 6.59
N TRP A 38 -17.26 -3.59 7.05
CA TRP A 38 -16.09 -3.67 6.17
C TRP A 38 -15.77 -5.12 5.81
N HIS A 39 -15.39 -5.36 4.56
CA HIS A 39 -14.81 -6.60 4.11
C HIS A 39 -13.34 -6.39 3.72
N ALA A 40 -12.64 -7.48 3.39
CA ALA A 40 -11.23 -7.43 3.01
C ALA A 40 -10.95 -6.50 1.80
N GLY A 41 -11.95 -6.31 0.93
CA GLY A 41 -11.84 -5.42 -0.24
C GLY A 41 -11.71 -3.95 0.16
N GLU A 42 -12.43 -3.51 1.18
CA GLU A 42 -12.47 -2.13 1.68
C GLU A 42 -11.12 -1.70 2.25
N TYR A 43 -10.46 -2.58 3.01
CA TYR A 43 -9.08 -2.34 3.45
C TYR A 43 -8.14 -2.27 2.25
N THR A 44 -8.29 -3.15 1.25
CA THR A 44 -7.47 -3.10 0.03
C THR A 44 -7.65 -1.77 -0.73
N TYR A 45 -8.89 -1.27 -0.86
CA TYR A 45 -9.15 0.05 -1.44
C TYR A 45 -8.52 1.17 -0.63
N THR A 46 -8.55 1.07 0.70
CA THR A 46 -7.93 2.03 1.62
C THR A 46 -6.41 2.03 1.47
N PHE A 47 -5.77 0.87 1.41
CA PHE A 47 -4.34 0.73 1.12
C PHE A 47 -3.93 1.43 -0.18
N VAL A 48 -4.69 1.19 -1.27
CA VAL A 48 -4.48 1.82 -2.57
C VAL A 48 -4.68 3.34 -2.47
N ALA A 49 -5.75 3.79 -1.81
CA ALA A 49 -6.06 5.19 -1.63
C ALA A 49 -4.95 5.91 -0.84
N ILE A 50 -4.44 5.31 0.26
CA ILE A 50 -3.32 5.84 1.04
C ILE A 50 -2.08 5.98 0.15
N THR A 51 -1.77 4.95 -0.64
CA THR A 51 -0.61 4.94 -1.54
C THR A 51 -0.70 6.07 -2.58
N LEU A 52 -1.84 6.20 -3.26
CA LEU A 52 -2.07 7.26 -4.25
C LEU A 52 -2.08 8.65 -3.61
N ALA A 53 -2.76 8.81 -2.49
CA ALA A 53 -2.82 10.07 -1.75
C ALA A 53 -1.43 10.51 -1.29
N ALA A 54 -0.58 9.60 -0.82
CA ALA A 54 0.78 9.91 -0.41
C ALA A 54 1.68 10.35 -1.60
N ILE A 55 1.53 9.73 -2.78
CA ILE A 55 2.21 10.17 -4.01
C ILE A 55 1.75 11.59 -4.38
N LEU A 56 0.44 11.81 -4.47
CA LEU A 56 -0.14 13.10 -4.85
C LEU A 56 0.24 14.19 -3.85
N ALA A 57 0.11 13.93 -2.55
CA ALA A 57 0.49 14.86 -1.50
C ALA A 57 2.00 15.17 -1.55
N GLY A 58 2.85 14.15 -1.76
CA GLY A 58 4.28 14.36 -1.92
C GLY A 58 4.65 15.21 -3.14
N CYS A 59 3.96 15.00 -4.27
CA CYS A 59 4.11 15.82 -5.48
C CYS A 59 3.63 17.27 -5.26
N LEU A 60 2.47 17.46 -4.65
CA LEU A 60 1.92 18.78 -4.32
C LEU A 60 2.84 19.55 -3.37
N LEU A 61 3.38 18.88 -2.34
CA LEU A 61 4.34 19.47 -1.43
C LEU A 61 5.64 19.87 -2.14
N LYS A 62 6.10 19.09 -3.13
CA LYS A 62 7.24 19.51 -3.94
C LYS A 62 6.93 20.74 -4.81
N LEU A 63 5.72 20.82 -5.34
CA LEU A 63 5.28 21.93 -6.19
C LEU A 63 5.09 23.23 -5.40
N ALA A 64 4.52 23.14 -4.20
CA ALA A 64 4.24 24.29 -3.32
C ALA A 64 5.51 24.90 -2.69
N ARG A 65 6.67 24.23 -2.81
CA ARG A 65 7.97 24.65 -2.23
C ARG A 65 7.89 25.14 -0.77
N PRO A 66 7.23 24.40 0.13
CA PRO A 66 7.19 24.74 1.54
C PRO A 66 8.59 24.58 2.18
N PRO A 67 8.84 25.12 3.39
CA PRO A 67 10.16 25.11 4.04
C PRO A 67 10.73 23.70 4.35
N TRP A 68 9.92 22.66 4.15
CA TRP A 68 10.19 21.24 4.37
C TRP A 68 9.95 20.39 3.10
N PRO A 69 10.65 20.65 1.98
CA PRO A 69 10.42 19.92 0.73
C PRO A 69 10.83 18.44 0.81
N SER A 70 11.70 18.10 1.76
CA SER A 70 12.15 16.73 2.02
C SER A 70 11.04 15.81 2.56
N PHE A 71 10.00 16.38 3.20
CA PHE A 71 8.85 15.61 3.69
C PHE A 71 8.10 14.94 2.54
N GLY A 72 7.85 15.68 1.45
CA GLY A 72 7.21 15.15 0.25
C GLY A 72 8.01 14.02 -0.41
N THR A 73 9.34 14.09 -0.38
CA THR A 73 10.19 12.96 -0.82
C THR A 73 10.01 11.73 0.06
N GLY A 74 9.91 11.92 1.38
CA GLY A 74 9.61 10.84 2.32
C GLY A 74 8.29 10.13 2.03
N LEU A 75 7.22 10.91 1.81
CA LEU A 75 5.91 10.39 1.43
C LEU A 75 5.96 9.57 0.14
N ILE A 76 6.62 10.09 -0.91
CA ILE A 76 6.75 9.38 -2.19
C ILE A 76 7.52 8.07 -2.00
N LEU A 77 8.60 8.05 -1.21
CA LEU A 77 9.37 6.83 -0.94
C LEU A 77 8.54 5.80 -0.18
N GLY A 78 7.79 6.22 0.85
CA GLY A 78 6.90 5.34 1.60
C GLY A 78 5.78 4.76 0.73
N ALA A 79 5.19 5.60 -0.12
CA ALA A 79 4.17 5.18 -1.07
C ALA A 79 4.72 4.22 -2.13
N THR A 80 5.95 4.44 -2.61
CA THR A 80 6.62 3.54 -3.54
C THR A 80 6.79 2.15 -2.92
N LEU A 81 7.18 2.10 -1.64
CA LEU A 81 7.26 0.84 -0.89
C LEU A 81 5.89 0.15 -0.79
N GLY A 82 4.83 0.90 -0.49
CA GLY A 82 3.45 0.39 -0.49
C GLY A 82 3.03 -0.18 -1.84
N ALA A 83 3.31 0.53 -2.93
CA ALA A 83 3.01 0.06 -4.29
C ALA A 83 3.77 -1.23 -4.63
N VAL A 84 5.05 -1.34 -4.28
CA VAL A 84 5.86 -2.55 -4.47
C VAL A 84 5.30 -3.71 -3.65
N ALA A 85 4.92 -3.46 -2.39
CA ALA A 85 4.31 -4.48 -1.53
C ALA A 85 2.99 -5.00 -2.12
N LEU A 86 2.12 -4.10 -2.59
CA LEU A 86 0.86 -4.48 -3.23
C LEU A 86 1.10 -5.30 -4.50
N ALA A 87 2.05 -4.88 -5.35
CA ALA A 87 2.42 -5.62 -6.55
C ALA A 87 2.96 -7.02 -6.23
N ALA A 88 3.81 -7.15 -5.20
CA ALA A 88 4.34 -8.44 -4.75
C ALA A 88 3.23 -9.37 -4.25
N VAL A 89 2.31 -8.87 -3.43
CA VAL A 89 1.15 -9.65 -2.94
C VAL A 89 0.25 -10.06 -4.10
N GLY A 90 -0.06 -9.14 -5.02
CA GLY A 90 -0.85 -9.43 -6.21
C GLY A 90 -0.21 -10.49 -7.10
N ALA A 91 1.12 -10.42 -7.31
CA ALA A 91 1.85 -11.43 -8.07
C ALA A 91 1.80 -12.81 -7.39
N LEU A 92 1.97 -12.88 -6.07
CA LEU A 92 1.87 -14.13 -5.31
C LEU A 92 0.46 -14.73 -5.39
N LEU A 93 -0.59 -13.90 -5.33
CA LEU A 93 -1.97 -14.35 -5.49
C LEU A 93 -2.21 -14.91 -6.89
N LEU A 94 -1.74 -14.23 -7.94
CA LEU A 94 -1.86 -14.73 -9.32
C LEU A 94 -1.12 -16.05 -9.53
N ILE A 95 0.09 -16.17 -8.98
CA ILE A 95 0.85 -17.42 -9.01
C ILE A 95 0.05 -18.52 -8.30
N GLY A 96 -0.45 -18.29 -7.08
CA GLY A 96 -1.25 -19.27 -6.34
C GLY A 96 -2.51 -19.72 -7.11
N LEU A 97 -3.25 -18.77 -7.68
CA LEU A 97 -4.44 -19.06 -8.48
C LEU A 97 -4.11 -19.86 -9.74
N SER A 98 -3.01 -19.52 -10.43
CA SER A 98 -2.56 -20.27 -11.61
C SER A 98 -2.22 -21.72 -11.26
N GLN A 99 -1.48 -21.96 -10.17
CA GLN A 99 -1.12 -23.30 -9.70
C GLN A 99 -2.36 -24.11 -9.31
N TRP A 100 -3.32 -23.50 -8.61
CA TRP A 100 -4.57 -24.15 -8.24
C TRP A 100 -5.40 -24.55 -9.48
N SER A 101 -5.51 -23.66 -10.47
CA SER A 101 -6.21 -23.97 -11.72
C SER A 101 -5.59 -25.15 -12.47
N SER A 102 -4.24 -25.23 -12.48
CA SER A 102 -3.51 -26.34 -13.09
C SER A 102 -3.71 -27.64 -12.31
N ALA A 103 -3.68 -27.59 -10.98
CA ALA A 103 -3.95 -28.76 -10.13
C ALA A 103 -5.38 -29.29 -10.28
N ALA A 104 -6.37 -28.40 -10.33
CA ALA A 104 -7.77 -28.76 -10.55
C ALA A 104 -7.97 -29.47 -11.91
N ALA A 105 -7.36 -28.95 -12.98
CA ALA A 105 -7.42 -29.55 -14.31
C ALA A 105 -6.79 -30.94 -14.38
N VAL A 106 -5.71 -31.19 -13.63
CA VAL A 106 -5.03 -32.50 -13.56
C VAL A 106 -5.82 -33.50 -12.72
N SER A 107 -6.51 -33.06 -11.67
CA SER A 107 -7.26 -33.93 -10.75
C SER A 107 -8.57 -34.50 -11.30
N GLY A 108 -9.05 -34.04 -12.47
CA GLY A 108 -10.31 -34.48 -13.07
C GLY A 108 -11.56 -34.12 -12.25
N ILE A 109 -11.42 -33.33 -11.17
CA ILE A 109 -12.55 -32.83 -10.39
C ILE A 109 -13.24 -31.76 -11.24
N PRO A 110 -14.48 -31.98 -11.70
CA PRO A 110 -15.19 -30.97 -12.47
C PRO A 110 -15.33 -29.73 -11.59
N ALA A 111 -14.88 -28.58 -12.10
CA ALA A 111 -15.15 -27.28 -11.51
C ALA A 111 -16.68 -27.13 -11.43
N SER A 112 -17.26 -27.48 -10.28
CA SER A 112 -18.67 -27.27 -10.02
C SER A 112 -18.89 -25.77 -10.01
N ARG A 113 -19.46 -25.30 -11.12
CA ARG A 113 -19.82 -23.92 -11.41
C ARG A 113 -20.60 -23.33 -10.22
N GLY A 114 -20.08 -22.22 -9.68
CA GLY A 114 -20.91 -21.21 -9.02
C GLY A 114 -21.69 -20.43 -10.07
#